data_AF-A0A9E3K2U7-F1
#
_entry.id   AF-A0A9E3K2U7-F1
#
_cell.length_a   1.000
_cell.length_b   1.000
_cell.length_c   1.000
_cell.angle_alpha   90.00
_cell.angle_beta   90.00
_cell.angle_gamma   90.00
#
_symmetry.space_group_name_H-M   'P 1'
#
loop_
_entity.id
_entity.type
_entity.pdbx_description
1 polymer ?
#
loop_
_entity_poly.entity_id
_entity_poly.type
_entity_poly.pdbx_seq_one_letter_code
_entity_poly.pdbx_strand_id
1 'polypeptide(L)' 'LRGEIARRVNLKFAPDIRFRADERFDEAERIEKLLRTPAVQKDLAPDPQDTEE' A
#
# COMPACT_ATOMS: atom_id res chain seq x y z
N LEU A 1 2.67 -9.26 -24.56
CA LEU A 1 1.93 -8.92 -23.33
C LEU A 1 0.46 -8.51 -23.55
N ARG A 2 0.14 -7.39 -24.21
CA ARG A 2 -1.26 -6.93 -24.41
C ARG A 2 -2.19 -8.00 -25.01
N GLY A 3 -1.80 -8.64 -26.11
CA GLY A 3 -2.59 -9.71 -26.74
C GLY A 3 -2.58 -11.05 -26.00
N GLU A 4 -1.70 -11.22 -25.01
CA GLU A 4 -1.64 -12.41 -24.17
C GLU A 4 -2.57 -12.27 -22.96
N ILE A 5 -2.59 -11.08 -22.35
CA ILE A 5 -3.53 -10.71 -21.29
C ILE A 5 -4.97 -10.78 -21.80
N ALA A 6 -5.26 -10.26 -22.99
CA ALA A 6 -6.59 -10.34 -23.56
C ALA A 6 -7.07 -11.78 -23.80
N ARG A 7 -6.17 -12.67 -24.23
CA ARG A 7 -6.48 -14.10 -24.39
C ARG A 7 -6.69 -14.81 -23.05
N ARG A 8 -5.87 -14.50 -22.03
CA ARG A 8 -5.95 -15.12 -20.71
C ARG A 8 -7.15 -14.64 -19.88
N VAL A 9 -7.62 -13.41 -20.10
CA VAL A 9 -8.76 -12.79 -19.40
C VAL A 9 -10.04 -12.77 -20.27
N ASN A 10 -10.01 -13.40 -21.46
CA ASN A 10 -11.13 -13.47 -22.41
C ASN A 10 -11.77 -12.11 -22.75
N LEU A 11 -10.93 -11.09 -22.97
CA LEU A 11 -11.38 -9.74 -23.30
C LEU A 11 -11.59 -9.60 -24.82
N LYS A 12 -12.73 -9.00 -25.21
CA LYS A 12 -13.04 -8.67 -26.63
C LYS A 12 -12.01 -7.71 -27.24
N PHE A 13 -11.50 -6.78 -26.44
CA PHE A 13 -10.46 -5.82 -26.83
C PHE A 13 -9.41 -5.73 -25.74
N ALA A 14 -8.15 -5.71 -26.14
CA ALA A 14 -7.06 -5.56 -25.19
C ALA A 14 -6.89 -4.08 -24.80
N PRO A 15 -6.80 -3.72 -23.50
CA PRO A 15 -6.50 -2.36 -23.09
C PRO A 15 -5.06 -1.98 -23.46
N ASP A 16 -4.76 -0.68 -23.52
CA ASP A 16 -3.37 -0.19 -23.58
C ASP A 16 -2.74 -0.30 -22.19
N ILE A 17 -1.50 -0.79 -22.13
CA ILE A 17 -0.83 -1.15 -20.87
C ILE A 17 0.38 -0.25 -20.69
N ARG A 18 0.41 0.46 -19.56
CA ARG A 18 1.53 1.32 -19.17
C ARG A 18 2.11 0.81 -17.86
N PHE A 19 3.43 0.63 -17.87
CA PHE A 19 4.16 0.29 -16.67
C PHE A 19 4.54 1.56 -15.92
N ARG A 20 4.40 1.52 -14.60
CA ARG A 20 4.90 2.53 -13.68
C ARG A 20 5.58 1.80 -12.53
N ALA A 21 6.61 2.43 -11.98
CA ALA A 21 7.21 1.96 -10.74
C ALA A 21 6.15 2.00 -9.63
N ASP A 22 6.21 1.03 -8.72
CA ASP A 22 5.32 0.96 -7.56
C ASP A 22 5.95 1.75 -6.41
N GLU A 23 5.39 2.93 -6.11
CA GLU A 23 5.88 3.84 -5.06
C GLU A 23 5.40 3.45 -3.65
N ARG A 24 4.62 2.36 -3.51
CA ARG A 24 4.06 1.96 -2.21
C ARG A 24 5.12 1.65 -1.15
N PHE A 25 6.31 1.17 -1.55
CA PHE A 25 7.39 0.87 -0.61
C PHE A 25 8.00 2.14 0.00
N ASP A 26 8.27 3.14 -0.84
CA ASP A 26 8.79 4.44 -0.38
C ASP A 26 7.78 5.14 0.53
N GLU A 27 6.49 5.02 0.22
CA GLU A 27 5.41 5.54 1.06
C GLU A 27 5.34 4.83 2.41
N ALA A 28 5.49 3.50 2.44
CA ALA A 28 5.52 2.75 3.69
C ALA A 28 6.70 3.16 4.59
N GLU A 29 7.89 3.38 4.01
CA GLU A 29 9.04 3.88 4.74
C GLU A 29 8.80 5.29 5.31
N ARG A 30 8.20 6.18 4.51
CA ARG A 30 7.81 7.53 4.96
C ARG A 30 6.84 7.47 6.13
N ILE A 31 5.80 6.63 6.04
CA ILE A 31 4.81 6.45 7.11
C ILE A 31 5.50 5.94 8.37
N GLU A 32 6.31 4.89 8.28
CA GLU A 32 7.03 4.31 9.42
C GLU A 32 7.91 5.37 10.10
N LYS A 33 8.61 6.20 9.32
CA LYS A 33 9.42 7.30 9.86
C LYS A 33 8.58 8.33 10.62
N LEU A 34 7.38 8.64 10.12
CA LEU A 34 6.45 9.57 10.80
C LEU A 34 5.91 8.97 12.10
N LEU A 35 5.52 7.70 12.10
CA LEU A 35 5.01 7.00 13.30
C LEU A 35 6.06 6.93 14.41
N ARG A 36 7.35 6.83 14.06
CA ARG A 36 8.45 6.80 15.03
C ARG A 36 8.75 8.14 15.69
N THR A 37 8.14 9.23 15.27
CA THR A 37 8.38 10.54 15.90
C THR A 37 7.90 10.56 17.35
N PRO A 38 8.62 11.20 18.29
CA PRO A 38 8.23 11.22 19.71
C PRO A 38 6.87 11.86 19.98
N ALA A 39 6.41 12.74 19.10
CA ALA A 39 5.08 13.34 19.20
C ALA A 39 3.99 12.29 18.89
N VAL A 40 4.13 11.58 17.78
CA VAL A 40 3.14 10.59 17.33
C VAL A 40 3.17 9.32 18.20
N GLN A 41 4.35 8.88 18.64
CA GLN A 41 4.45 7.69 19.51
C GLN A 41 3.71 7.83 20.84
N LYS A 42 3.59 9.05 21.39
CA LYS A 42 2.81 9.29 22.61
C LYS A 42 1.32 9.03 22.41
N ASP A 43 0.82 9.33 21.22
CA ASP A 43 -0.59 9.16 20.86
C ASP A 43 -0.90 7.71 20.43
N LEU A 44 0.13 6.96 20.00
CA LEU A 44 0.01 5.54 19.64
C LEU A 44 0.19 4.58 20.82
N ALA A 45 0.54 5.08 22.00
CA ALA A 45 0.65 4.23 23.18
C ALA A 45 -0.75 3.66 23.51
N PRO A 46 -0.89 2.34 23.69
CA PRO A 46 -2.17 1.75 24.02
C PRO A 46 -2.68 2.32 25.35
N ASP A 47 -3.95 2.72 25.38
CA ASP A 47 -4.60 3.08 26.64
C ASP A 47 -4.59 1.82 27.53
N PRO A 48 -4.12 1.89 28.78
CA PRO A 48 -4.18 0.75 29.69
C PRO A 48 -5.59 0.13 29.84
N GLN A 49 -6.66 0.84 29.47
CA GLN A 49 -8.04 0.31 29.46
C GLN A 49 -8.37 -0.58 28.24
N ASP A 50 -7.66 -0.47 27.10
CA ASP A 50 -7.93 -1.22 25.87
C ASP A 50 -7.27 -2.62 25.84
N THR A 51 -6.44 -2.94 26.83
CA THR A 51 -5.67 -4.21 26.89
C THR A 51 -6.41 -5.32 27.68
N GLU A 52 -7.60 -5.03 28.24
CA GLU A 52 -8.35 -5.96 29.10
C GLU A 52 -9.57 -6.66 28.44
N GLU A 53 -9.78 -6.58 27.12
CA GLU A 53 -10.77 -7.40 26.38
C GLU A 53 -10.17 -8.66 25.72
#